data_AF-A0A8T6M2G6-F1
#
_entry.id   AF-A0A8T6M2G6-F1
#
_cell.length_a   1.000
_cell.length_b   1.000
_cell.length_c   1.000
_cell.angle_alpha   90.00
_cell.angle_beta   90.00
_cell.angle_gamma   90.00
#
_symmetry.space_group_name_H-M   'P 1'
#
loop_
_entity.id
_entity.type
_entity.pdbx_description
1 polymer ?
#
loop_
_entity_poly.entity_id
_entity_poly.type
_entity_poly.pdbx_seq_one_letter_code
_entity_poly.pdbx_strand_id
1 'polypeptide(L)'
;SVLISALLMFFSNIILPLENISGNLKKFAMFNPLVVTDIALKKTILFGLNYSSLLNEILILSSFAVAFLVLTYVFRRITRRIL
;
A
#
# COMPACT_ATOMS: atom_id res chain seq x y z
N SER A 1 -14.37 -6.72 2.22
CA SER A 1 -12.91 -6.82 2.40
C SER A 1 -12.22 -7.71 1.37
N VAL A 2 -12.70 -8.94 1.10
CA VAL A 2 -12.02 -9.89 0.18
C VAL A 2 -11.75 -9.32 -1.22
N LEU A 3 -12.74 -8.68 -1.85
CA LEU A 3 -12.58 -8.09 -3.19
C LEU A 3 -11.50 -6.99 -3.24
N ILE A 4 -11.40 -6.16 -2.20
CA ILE A 4 -10.40 -5.09 -2.13
C ILE A 4 -9.00 -5.69 -1.99
N SER A 5 -8.86 -6.70 -1.12
CA SER A 5 -7.60 -7.44 -0.97
C SER A 5 -7.19 -8.13 -2.27
N ALA A 6 -8.13 -8.76 -2.98
CA ALA A 6 -7.87 -9.39 -4.26
C ALA A 6 -7.42 -8.39 -5.33
N LEU A 7 -8.06 -7.21 -5.40
CA LEU A 7 -7.65 -6.13 -6.30
C LEU A 7 -6.24 -5.62 -5.98
N LEU A 8 -5.94 -5.35 -4.70
CA LEU A 8 -4.60 -4.93 -4.29
C LEU A 8 -3.55 -6.01 -4.63
N MET A 9 -3.88 -7.28 -4.42
CA MET A 9 -2.98 -8.39 -4.69
C MET A 9 -2.75 -8.59 -6.20
N PHE A 10 -3.77 -8.37 -7.04
CA PHE A 10 -3.66 -8.40 -8.49
C PHE A 10 -2.60 -7.41 -9.00
N PHE A 11 -2.56 -6.20 -8.41
CA PHE A 11 -1.57 -5.16 -8.75
C PHE A 11 -0.29 -5.22 -7.90
N SER A 12 -0.01 -6.30 -7.16
CA SER A 12 1.10 -6.38 -6.19
C SER A 12 2.44 -6.85 -6.75
N ASN A 13 2.61 -6.91 -8.08
CA ASN A 13 3.73 -7.59 -8.77
C ASN A 13 3.79 -9.12 -8.56
N ILE A 14 2.97 -9.68 -7.64
CA ILE A 14 2.91 -11.12 -7.35
C ILE A 14 2.12 -11.86 -8.45
N ILE A 15 0.98 -11.29 -8.88
CA ILE A 15 0.10 -11.90 -9.89
C ILE A 15 0.40 -11.32 -11.28
N LEU A 16 0.38 -9.99 -11.39
CA LEU A 16 0.65 -9.29 -12.65
C LEU A 16 1.99 -8.55 -12.55
N PRO A 17 2.98 -8.89 -13.41
CA PRO A 17 4.25 -8.18 -13.45
C PRO A 17 4.06 -6.70 -13.77
N LEU A 18 4.61 -5.81 -12.94
CA LEU A 18 4.48 -4.36 -13.08
C LEU A 18 5.20 -3.83 -14.33
N GLU A 19 6.11 -4.62 -14.90
CA GLU A 19 6.81 -4.33 -16.16
C GLU A 19 5.86 -4.38 -17.36
N ASN A 20 4.82 -5.21 -17.29
CA ASN A 20 3.86 -5.44 -18.37
C ASN A 20 2.68 -4.47 -18.33
N ILE A 21 2.64 -3.55 -17.36
CA ILE A 21 1.54 -2.60 -17.15
C ILE A 21 1.85 -1.28 -17.88
N SER A 22 0.83 -0.70 -18.53
CA SER A 22 0.93 0.60 -19.19
C SER A 22 1.36 1.71 -18.21
N GLY A 23 2.14 2.68 -18.71
CA GLY A 23 2.88 3.62 -17.85
C GLY A 23 2.04 4.39 -16.82
N ASN A 24 0.78 4.72 -17.14
CA ASN A 24 -0.11 5.40 -16.19
C ASN A 24 -0.60 4.46 -15.09
N LEU A 25 -1.04 3.24 -15.41
CA LEU A 25 -1.45 2.28 -14.39
C LEU A 25 -0.27 1.86 -13.51
N LYS A 26 0.94 1.76 -14.08
CA LYS A 26 2.15 1.45 -13.32
C LYS A 26 2.41 2.47 -12.22
N LYS A 27 2.21 3.77 -12.49
CA LYS A 27 2.34 4.83 -11.47
C LYS A 27 1.37 4.62 -10.31
N PHE A 28 0.13 4.25 -10.58
CA PHE A 28 -0.84 3.95 -9.52
C PHE A 28 -0.50 2.67 -8.76
N ALA A 29 -0.08 1.62 -9.46
CA ALA A 29 0.31 0.36 -8.84
C ALA A 29 1.54 0.52 -7.91
N MET A 30 2.46 1.43 -8.22
CA MET A 30 3.61 1.74 -7.36
C MET A 30 3.24 2.32 -5.99
N PHE A 31 2.05 2.93 -5.84
CA PHE A 31 1.54 3.41 -4.55
C PHE A 31 0.70 2.37 -3.79
N ASN A 32 0.50 1.17 -4.36
CA ASN A 32 -0.23 0.11 -3.69
C ASN A 32 0.56 -0.35 -2.44
N PRO A 33 -0.06 -0.39 -1.24
CA PRO A 33 0.62 -0.76 -0.01
C PRO A 33 1.25 -2.16 -0.07
N LEU A 34 0.68 -3.10 -0.84
CA LEU A 34 1.27 -4.43 -1.02
C LEU A 34 2.55 -4.39 -1.87
N VAL A 35 2.60 -3.55 -2.91
CA VAL A 35 3.82 -3.34 -3.72
C VAL A 35 4.92 -2.70 -2.87
N VAL A 36 4.56 -1.66 -2.11
CA VAL A 36 5.51 -0.97 -1.23
C VAL A 36 6.07 -1.91 -0.15
N THR A 37 5.21 -2.76 0.41
CA THR A 37 5.62 -3.79 1.38
C THR A 37 6.56 -4.82 0.75
N ASP A 38 6.25 -5.31 -0.46
CA ASP A 38 7.10 -6.24 -1.19
C ASP A 38 8.49 -5.63 -1.48
N ILE A 39 8.55 -4.37 -1.90
CA ILE A 39 9.82 -3.65 -2.12
C ILE A 39 10.61 -3.53 -0.81
N ALA A 40 9.96 -3.13 0.29
CA ALA A 40 10.60 -3.00 1.60
C ALA A 40 11.16 -4.34 2.09
N LEU A 41 10.39 -5.43 1.96
CA LEU A 41 10.82 -6.78 2.34
C LEU A 41 11.98 -7.27 1.48
N LYS A 42 11.95 -7.02 0.16
CA LYS A 42 13.08 -7.35 -0.73
C LYS A 42 14.34 -6.58 -0.34
N LYS A 43 14.22 -5.28 -0.03
CA LYS A 43 15.35 -4.46 0.44
C LYS A 43 15.96 -4.96 1.74
N THR A 44 15.14 -5.39 2.71
CA THR A 44 15.64 -5.86 4.02
C THR A 44 16.14 -7.29 3.98
N ILE A 45 15.37 -8.21 3.43
CA ILE A 45 15.62 -9.66 3.51
C ILE A 45 16.62 -10.10 2.45
N LEU A 46 16.44 -9.66 1.20
CA LEU A 46 17.28 -10.12 0.09
C LEU A 46 18.56 -9.30 -0.06
N PHE A 47 18.46 -7.98 0.10
CA PHE A 47 19.57 -7.07 -0.18
C PHE A 47 20.29 -6.57 1.07
N GLY A 48 19.77 -6.88 2.27
CA GLY A 48 20.40 -6.50 3.54
C GLY A 48 20.63 -4.99 3.68
N LEU A 49 19.82 -4.16 3.02
CA LEU A 49 20.03 -2.72 3.00
C LEU A 49 19.68 -2.09 4.34
N ASN A 50 20.41 -1.04 4.69
CA ASN A 50 20.23 -0.31 5.94
C ASN A 50 18.85 0.36 6.04
N TYR A 51 18.38 0.58 7.28
CA TYR A 51 17.10 1.23 7.59
C TYR A 51 16.88 2.57 6.89
N SER A 52 17.94 3.33 6.62
CA SER A 52 17.87 4.60 5.88
C SER A 52 17.27 4.44 4.48
N SER A 53 17.47 3.29 3.85
CA SER A 53 16.94 2.99 2.50
C SER A 53 15.45 2.61 2.47
N LEU A 54 14.84 2.43 3.65
CA LEU A 54 13.43 2.07 3.83
C LEU A 54 12.55 3.25 4.24
N LEU A 55 13.15 4.41 4.51
CA LEU A 55 12.41 5.56 5.02
C LEU A 55 11.26 5.97 4.10
N ASN A 56 11.48 5.90 2.79
CA ASN A 56 10.44 6.21 1.80
C ASN A 56 9.26 5.23 1.89
N GLU A 57 9.53 3.93 1.94
CA GLU A 57 8.51 2.89 2.06
C GLU A 57 7.75 3.01 3.39
N ILE A 58 8.46 3.23 4.50
CA ILE A 58 7.87 3.42 5.83
C ILE A 58 6.96 4.66 5.85
N LEU A 59 7.40 5.78 5.25
CA LEU A 59 6.59 6.99 5.16
C LEU A 59 5.30 6.77 4.35
N ILE A 60 5.39 6.08 3.22
CA ILE A 60 4.21 5.76 2.40
C ILE A 60 3.24 4.87 3.19
N LEU A 61 3.72 3.78 3.80
CA LEU A 61 2.86 2.88 4.58
C LEU A 61 2.24 3.59 5.80
N SER A 62 3.00 4.45 6.48
CA SER A 62 2.49 5.26 7.60
C SER A 62 1.40 6.23 7.15
N SER A 63 1.54 6.82 5.95
CA SER A 63 0.52 7.71 5.40
C SER A 63 -0.81 6.98 5.14
N PHE A 64 -0.77 5.74 4.66
CA PHE A 64 -1.97 4.90 4.52
C PHE A 64 -2.60 4.58 5.88
N ALA A 65 -1.80 4.23 6.88
CA ALA A 65 -2.31 3.95 8.22
C ALA A 65 -3.03 5.18 8.82
N VAL A 66 -2.43 6.36 8.71
CA VAL A 66 -3.05 7.62 9.17
C VAL A 66 -4.33 7.91 8.38
N ALA A 67 -4.32 7.75 7.05
CA ALA A 67 -5.51 7.95 6.23
C ALA A 67 -6.67 7.03 6.65
N PHE A 68 -6.41 5.74 6.87
CA PHE A 68 -7.44 4.79 7.32
C PHE A 68 -7.94 5.10 8.73
N LEU A 69 -7.08 5.56 9.64
CA LEU A 69 -7.50 6.01 10.97
C LEU A 69 -8.43 7.21 10.90
N VAL A 70 -8.08 8.22 10.10
CA VAL A 70 -8.92 9.41 9.87
C VAL A 70 -10.25 9.01 9.26
N LEU A 71 -10.24 8.16 8.22
CA LEU A 71 -11.45 7.65 7.59
C LEU A 71 -12.36 6.97 8.61
N THR A 72 -11.80 6.05 9.40
CA THR A 72 -12.52 5.31 10.43
C THR A 72 -13.11 6.24 11.49
N TYR A 73 -12.35 7.26 11.91
CA TYR A 73 -12.83 8.27 12.85
C TYR A 73 -14.02 9.07 12.29
N VAL A 74 -13.92 9.52 11.03
CA VAL A 74 -14.97 10.28 10.34
C VAL A 74 -16.23 9.43 10.19
N PHE A 75 -16.10 8.19 9.70
CA PHE A 75 -17.22 7.26 9.57
C PHE A 75 -17.90 7.01 10.92
N ARG A 76 -17.13 6.77 11.98
CA ARG A 76 -17.67 6.60 13.34
C ARG A 76 -18.44 7.83 13.81
N ARG A 77 -17.95 9.04 13.52
CA ARG A 77 -18.64 10.30 13.85
C ARG A 77 -19.96 10.44 13.10
N ILE A 78 -19.99 10.11 11.82
CA ILE A 78 -21.21 10.17 10.99
C ILE A 78 -22.24 9.15 11.47
N THR A 79 -21.86 7.89 11.65
CA THR A 79 -22.78 6.84 12.12
C THR A 79 -23.41 7.18 13.47
N ARG A 80 -22.64 7.77 14.40
CA ARG A 80 -23.17 8.23 15.70
C ARG A 80 -24.13 9.43 15.62
N ARG A 81 -24.20 10.14 14.50
CA ARG A 81 -25.15 11.24 14.31
C ARG A 81 -26.44 10.80 13.61
N ILE A 82 -26.43 9.64 12.95
CA ILE A 82 -27.54 9.11 12.18
C ILE A 82 -28.43 8.19 13.05
N LEU A 83 -27.84 7.48 14.01
CA LEU A 83 -28.53 6.72 15.06
C LEU A 83 -28.79 7.59 16.29
#